data_AF-A0A166UPH5-F1
#
_entry.id   AF-A0A166UPH5-F1
#
_cell.length_a   1.000
_cell.length_b   1.000
_cell.length_c   1.000
_cell.angle_alpha   90.00
_cell.angle_beta   90.00
_cell.angle_gamma   90.00
#
_symmetry.space_group_name_H-M   'P 1'
#
loop_
_entity.id
_entity.type
_entity.pdbx_description
1 polymer ?
#
loop_
_entity_poly.entity_id
_entity_poly.type
_entity_poly.pdbx_seq_one_letter_code
_entity_poly.pdbx_strand_id
1 'polypeptide(L)' 'QPIAALEHPKFKDMIDIASRATNGVKIPNRKATRLAIIRMFKSQLSNLKKRLNVSLNPSQTILLY' A
#
# COMPACT_ATOMS: atom_id res chain seq x y z
N GLN A 1 -26.74 1.80 -2.66
CA GLN A 1 -25.35 1.42 -2.32
C GLN A 1 -25.40 0.16 -1.46
N PRO A 2 -24.43 -0.76 -1.55
CA PRO A 2 -24.44 -1.94 -0.70
C PRO A 2 -24.16 -1.50 0.75
N ILE A 3 -25.17 -1.58 1.59
CA ILE A 3 -25.13 -1.22 3.02
C ILE A 3 -23.97 -1.91 3.74
N ALA A 4 -23.60 -3.12 3.29
CA ALA A 4 -22.48 -3.90 3.81
C ALA A 4 -21.12 -3.18 3.76
N ALA A 5 -20.92 -2.21 2.85
CA ALA A 5 -19.67 -1.45 2.80
C ALA A 5 -19.44 -0.59 4.05
N LEU A 6 -20.53 -0.17 4.72
CA LEU A 6 -20.47 0.64 5.95
C LEU A 6 -19.88 -0.16 7.12
N GLU A 7 -20.06 -1.48 7.13
CA GLU A 7 -19.55 -2.35 8.19
C GLU A 7 -18.07 -2.69 8.02
N HIS A 8 -17.49 -2.44 6.85
CA HIS A 8 -16.10 -2.77 6.59
C HIS A 8 -15.17 -1.90 7.46
N PRO A 9 -14.20 -2.49 8.19
CA PRO A 9 -13.30 -1.74 9.07
C PRO A 9 -12.59 -0.57 8.37
N LYS A 10 -12.14 -0.77 7.12
CA LYS A 10 -11.51 0.32 6.34
C LYS A 10 -12.44 1.47 5.99
N PHE A 11 -13.75 1.22 5.92
CA PHE A 11 -14.71 2.29 5.76
C PHE A 11 -14.82 3.09 7.07
N LYS A 12 -14.89 2.41 8.23
CA LYS A 12 -14.87 3.05 9.55
C LYS A 12 -13.58 3.87 9.77
N ASP A 13 -12.41 3.31 9.43
CA ASP A 13 -11.11 4.02 9.46
C ASP A 13 -11.14 5.32 8.63
N MET A 14 -11.72 5.26 7.43
CA MET A 14 -11.83 6.43 6.54
C MET A 14 -12.74 7.52 7.14
N ILE A 15 -13.84 7.13 7.79
CA ILE A 15 -14.71 8.08 8.49
C ILE A 15 -14.01 8.72 9.69
N ASP A 16 -13.26 7.94 10.48
CA ASP A 16 -12.49 8.47 11.62
C ASP A 16 -11.41 9.48 11.15
N ILE A 17 -10.71 9.18 10.06
CA ILE A 17 -9.76 10.12 9.47
C ILE A 17 -10.47 11.40 9.00
N ALA A 18 -11.63 11.26 8.36
CA ALA A 18 -12.38 12.40 7.84
C ALA A 18 -12.98 13.28 8.94
N SER A 19 -13.43 12.69 10.05
CA SER A 19 -14.01 13.42 11.19
C SER A 19 -12.99 14.31 11.89
N ARG A 20 -11.70 13.93 11.85
CA ARG A 20 -10.59 14.67 12.45
C ARG A 20 -9.97 15.71 11.52
N ALA A 21 -10.44 15.83 10.27
CA ALA A 21 -9.88 16.75 9.31
C ALA A 21 -10.36 18.19 9.57
N THR A 22 -9.44 19.10 9.88
CA THR A 22 -9.75 20.51 10.18
C THR A 22 -10.07 21.35 8.93
N ASN A 23 -9.58 20.93 7.76
CA ASN A 23 -9.71 21.67 6.49
C ASN A 23 -10.55 20.92 5.46
N GLY A 24 -11.43 20.03 5.93
CA GLY A 24 -12.16 19.10 5.08
C GLY A 24 -11.26 18.05 4.41
N VAL A 25 -11.89 17.15 3.65
CA VAL A 25 -11.20 16.07 2.94
C VAL A 25 -11.45 16.21 1.44
N LYS A 26 -10.37 16.21 0.66
CA LYS A 26 -10.46 16.17 -0.80
C LYS A 26 -10.56 14.72 -1.27
N ILE A 27 -11.74 14.32 -1.71
CA ILE A 27 -11.95 12.99 -2.30
C ILE A 27 -11.29 12.96 -3.69
N PRO A 28 -10.33 12.05 -3.96
CA PRO A 28 -9.70 11.94 -5.26
C PRO A 28 -10.69 11.42 -6.31
N ASN A 29 -10.53 11.87 -7.56
CA ASN A 29 -11.30 11.30 -8.66
C ASN A 29 -10.83 9.87 -9.00
N ARG A 30 -11.68 9.13 -9.72
CA ARG A 30 -11.42 7.72 -10.09
C ARG A 30 -10.06 7.48 -10.74
N LYS A 31 -9.61 8.39 -11.62
CA LYS A 31 -8.32 8.28 -12.30
C LYS A 31 -7.16 8.39 -11.31
N ALA A 32 -7.21 9.37 -10.42
CA ALA A 32 -6.21 9.57 -9.37
C ALA A 32 -6.17 8.38 -8.41
N THR A 33 -7.32 7.89 -7.95
CA THR A 33 -7.41 6.71 -7.08
C THR A 33 -6.80 5.47 -7.74
N ARG A 34 -7.11 5.21 -9.02
CA ARG A 34 -6.54 4.07 -9.76
C ARG A 34 -5.02 4.17 -9.86
N LEU A 35 -4.48 5.35 -10.17
CA LEU A 35 -3.05 5.57 -10.25
C LEU A 35 -2.35 5.35 -8.90
N ALA A 36 -2.97 5.80 -7.81
CA ALA A 36 -2.45 5.61 -6.47
C ALA A 36 -2.37 4.11 -6.08
N ILE A 37 -3.43 3.34 -6.36
CA ILE A 37 -3.47 1.90 -6.10
C ILE A 37 -2.37 1.17 -6.88
N ILE A 38 -2.25 1.43 -8.19
CA ILE A 38 -1.21 0.80 -9.03
C ILE A 38 0.19 1.15 -8.53
N ARG A 39 0.41 2.41 -8.15
CA ARG A 39 1.70 2.86 -7.61
C ARG A 39 2.04 2.13 -6.30
N MET A 40 1.07 2.04 -5.39
CA MET A 40 1.27 1.35 -4.11
C MET A 40 1.59 -0.13 -4.32
N PHE A 41 0.85 -0.80 -5.21
CA PHE A 41 1.10 -2.20 -5.56
C PHE A 41 2.51 -2.40 -6.13
N LYS A 42 2.94 -1.57 -7.09
CA LYS A 42 4.30 -1.63 -7.66
C LYS A 42 5.39 -1.38 -6.60
N SER A 43 5.16 -0.46 -5.68
CA SER A 43 6.09 -0.18 -4.58
C SER A 43 6.24 -1.39 -3.65
N GLN A 44 5.12 -2.04 -3.28
CA GLN A 44 5.17 -3.25 -2.46
C GLN A 44 5.89 -4.41 -3.15
N LEU A 45 5.64 -4.64 -4.44
CA LEU A 45 6.38 -5.64 -5.22
C LEU A 45 7.88 -5.34 -5.30
N SER A 46 8.24 -4.07 -5.48
CA SER A 46 9.64 -3.65 -5.52
C SER A 46 10.34 -3.88 -4.18
N ASN A 47 9.65 -3.57 -3.07
CA ASN A 47 10.17 -3.81 -1.72
C ASN A 47 10.30 -5.31 -1.43
N LEU A 48 9.32 -6.12 -1.86
CA LEU A 48 9.40 -7.57 -1.74
C LEU A 48 10.59 -8.14 -2.52
N LYS A 49 10.77 -7.73 -3.79
CA LYS A 49 11.92 -8.13 -4.61
C LYS A 49 13.25 -7.80 -3.92
N LYS A 50 13.39 -6.59 -3.38
CA LYS A 50 14.60 -6.20 -2.63
C LYS A 50 14.88 -7.13 -1.46
N ARG A 51 13.85 -7.47 -0.67
CA ARG A 51 13.97 -8.35 0.51
C ARG A 51 14.31 -9.79 0.15
N LEU A 52 13.78 -10.30 -0.96
CA LEU A 52 14.07 -11.67 -1.42
C LEU A 52 15.44 -11.77 -2.10
N ASN A 53 15.92 -10.71 -2.73
CA ASN A 53 17.22 -10.70 -3.42
C ASN A 53 18.42 -10.39 -2.50
N VAL A 54 18.23 -10.26 -1.18
CA VAL A 54 19.34 -10.05 -0.22
C VAL A 54 20.21 -11.30 -0.09
N SER A 55 19.69 -12.49 -0.41
CA SER A 55 20.43 -13.75 -0.35
C SER A 55 21.30 -14.07 -1.58
N LEU A 56 21.40 -13.16 -2.55
CA LEU A 56 22.27 -13.29 -3.74
C LEU A 56 23.54 -12.44 -3.63
N ASN A 57 24.11 -12.30 -2.42
CA ASN A 57 25.45 -11.76 -2.25
C ASN A 57 26.48 -12.87 -2.57
N PRO A 58 27.28 -12.74 -3.64
CA PRO A 58 28.30 -13.75 -4.01
C PRO A 58 29.45 -13.85 -3.00
N SER A 59 29.55 -12.88 -2.08
CA SER A 59 30.66 -12.76 -1.13
C SER A 59 30.69 -13.83 -0.04
N GLN A 60 29.67 -14.70 0.05
CA GLN A 60 29.64 -15.83 1.01
C GLN A 60 29.84 -17.21 0.36
N THR A 61 29.85 -17.31 -0.97
CA THR A 61 29.95 -18.61 -1.67
C THR A 61 31.40 -19.10 -1.84
N ILE A 62 32.41 -18.27 -1.55
CA ILE A 62 33.83 -18.61 -1.81
C ILE A 62 34.49 -19.40 -0.64
N LEU A 63 33.79 -19.66 0.47
CA LEU A 63 34.35 -20.46 1.58
C LEU A 63 33.88 -21.93 1.60
N LEU A 64 33.53 -22.50 0.44
CA LEU A 64 33.17 -23.92 0.30
C LEU A 64 33.96 -24.64 -0.82
N TYR A 65 35.24 -24.31 -0.96
CA TYR A 65 36.26 -25.16 -1.59
C TYR A 65 37.37 -25.40 -0.56
#